data_AF-A0A067Q919-F1
#
_entry.id   AF-A0A067Q919-F1
#
_cell.length_a   1.000
_cell.length_b   1.000
_cell.length_c   1.000
_cell.angle_alpha   90.00
_cell.angle_beta   90.00
_cell.angle_gamma   90.00
#
_symmetry.space_group_name_H-M   'P 1'
#
loop_
_entity.id
_entity.type
_entity.pdbx_description
1 polymer ?
#
loop_
_entity_poly.entity_id
_entity_poly.type
_entity_poly.pdbx_seq_one_letter_code
_entity_poly.pdbx_strand_id
1 'polypeptide(L)'
;MSRYYEQGLNFEKVVCALHTWFLHKATAQEAVHKFLNCKFSSETGVAAFYNTLHHNTAHMVVAPDNYMFRREFLAGIPEEIRGLLMKNQGVNTKFTPSEVMYHEAIEMETSLRFIARQQQLSGARLSEGKSLSSRRTKDRDAHSPHRNNRRDWSPDNRRNKWDHLS
;
A
#
# COMPACT_ATOMS: atom_id res chain seq x y z
N MET A 1 8.10 63.47 3.50
CA MET A 1 7.56 63.29 2.12
C MET A 1 8.46 62.32 1.38
N SER A 2 7.95 61.13 1.09
CA SER A 2 8.73 59.94 0.75
C SER A 2 9.18 59.95 -0.72
N ARG A 3 10.50 59.91 -0.96
CA ARG A 3 11.16 59.92 -2.28
C ARG A 3 11.07 58.55 -2.99
N TYR A 4 9.86 58.03 -3.19
CA TYR A 4 9.65 56.73 -3.87
C TYR A 4 8.82 56.78 -5.16
N TYR A 5 8.44 57.95 -5.67
CA TYR A 5 7.52 58.05 -6.81
C TYR A 5 8.12 58.58 -8.13
N GLU A 6 9.43 58.76 -8.24
CA GLU A 6 10.08 59.22 -9.48
C GLU A 6 11.04 58.20 -10.09
N GLN A 7 10.56 56.96 -10.26
CA GLN A 7 11.09 56.09 -11.30
C GLN A 7 9.92 55.75 -12.21
N GLY A 8 9.89 56.41 -13.38
CA GLY A 8 8.81 56.28 -14.35
C GLY A 8 8.35 54.83 -14.54
N LEU A 9 7.03 54.65 -14.48
CA LEU A 9 6.33 53.42 -14.83
C LEU A 9 6.64 53.08 -16.31
N ASN A 10 7.75 52.37 -16.55
CA ASN A 10 7.97 51.70 -17.82
C ASN A 10 7.11 50.43 -17.84
N PHE A 11 6.55 50.11 -19.01
CA PHE A 11 5.79 48.88 -19.27
C PHE A 11 6.51 47.64 -18.71
N GLU A 12 7.83 47.54 -18.88
CA GLU A 12 8.65 46.46 -18.33
C GLU A 12 8.53 46.34 -16.80
N LYS A 13 8.61 47.46 -16.08
CA LYS A 13 8.50 47.47 -14.60
C LYS A 13 7.10 47.06 -14.15
N VAL A 14 6.07 47.47 -14.88
CA VAL A 14 4.67 47.08 -14.59
C VAL A 14 4.47 45.59 -14.82
N VAL A 15 4.96 45.05 -15.94
CA VAL A 15 4.86 43.61 -16.25
C VAL A 15 5.65 42.78 -15.24
N CYS A 16 6.87 43.18 -14.87
CA CYS A 16 7.66 42.52 -13.83
C CYS A 16 6.95 42.55 -12.47
N ALA A 17 6.37 43.69 -12.07
CA ALA A 17 5.62 43.80 -10.83
C ALA A 17 4.37 42.91 -10.84
N LEU A 18 3.62 42.87 -11.94
CA LEU A 18 2.45 42.00 -12.11
C LEU A 18 2.84 40.51 -12.03
N HIS A 19 3.90 40.11 -12.71
CA HIS A 19 4.42 38.75 -12.66
C HIS A 19 4.82 38.34 -11.24
N THR A 20 5.57 39.18 -10.53
CA THR A 20 5.98 38.92 -9.15
C THR A 20 4.82 38.93 -8.16
N TRP A 21 3.81 39.78 -8.33
CA TRP A 21 2.71 39.84 -7.39
C TRP A 21 1.64 38.78 -7.61
N PHE A 22 1.29 38.48 -8.87
CA PHE A 22 0.20 37.57 -9.17
C PHE A 22 0.70 36.15 -9.41
N LEU A 23 1.69 35.96 -10.29
CA LEU A 23 2.12 34.62 -10.67
C LEU A 23 2.94 33.97 -9.55
N HIS A 24 3.88 34.69 -8.95
CA HIS A 24 4.71 34.13 -7.89
C HIS A 24 3.88 33.78 -6.64
N LYS A 25 2.93 34.65 -6.23
CA LYS A 25 2.06 34.36 -5.08
C LYS A 25 1.12 33.18 -5.34
N ALA A 26 0.47 33.13 -6.50
CA ALA A 26 -0.40 32.01 -6.86
C ALA A 26 0.40 30.69 -6.92
N THR A 27 1.58 30.71 -7.52
CA THR A 27 2.47 29.54 -7.62
C THR A 27 2.93 29.06 -6.24
N ALA A 28 3.29 29.98 -5.35
CA ALA A 28 3.73 29.62 -4.02
C ALA A 28 2.59 29.09 -3.15
N GLN A 29 1.38 29.66 -3.26
CA GLN A 29 0.20 29.13 -2.57
C GLN A 29 -0.15 27.73 -3.07
N GLU A 30 -0.05 27.51 -4.39
CA GLU A 30 -0.24 26.20 -5.00
C GLU A 30 0.82 25.19 -4.49
N ALA A 31 2.07 25.62 -4.33
CA ALA A 31 3.13 24.77 -3.77
C ALA A 31 2.83 24.35 -2.31
N VAL A 32 2.34 25.27 -1.47
CA VAL A 32 1.87 24.95 -0.10
C VAL A 32 0.74 23.92 -0.16
N HIS A 33 -0.24 24.13 -1.03
CA HIS A 33 -1.37 23.21 -1.18
C HIS A 33 -0.93 21.82 -1.66
N LYS A 34 0.00 21.75 -2.61
CA LYS A 34 0.59 20.48 -3.10
C LYS A 34 1.43 19.78 -2.04
N PHE A 35 2.16 20.53 -1.21
CA PHE A 35 2.92 19.97 -0.09
C PHE A 35 1.99 19.29 0.94
N LEU A 36 0.96 20.00 1.40
CA LEU A 36 0.02 19.48 2.41
C LEU A 36 -0.87 18.35 1.90
N ASN A 37 -1.14 18.31 0.60
CA ASN A 37 -1.98 17.27 -0.01
C ASN A 37 -1.18 16.23 -0.80
N CYS A 38 0.14 16.17 -0.61
CA CYS A 38 0.98 15.20 -1.30
C CYS A 38 0.59 13.78 -0.85
N LYS A 39 0.34 12.90 -1.81
CA LYS A 39 -0.09 11.52 -1.54
C LYS A 39 0.95 10.53 -2.01
N PHE A 40 1.18 9.52 -1.18
CA PHE A 40 1.96 8.36 -1.57
C PHE A 40 1.22 7.55 -2.65
N SER A 41 1.98 6.98 -3.59
CA SER A 41 1.51 5.98 -4.54
C SER A 41 2.39 4.73 -4.43
N SER A 42 1.77 3.56 -4.33
CA SER A 42 2.47 2.28 -4.26
C SER A 42 3.22 1.94 -5.54
N GLU A 43 2.77 2.48 -6.68
CA GLU A 43 3.42 2.31 -7.98
C GLU A 43 4.79 3.00 -8.01
N THR A 44 4.86 4.25 -7.53
CA THR A 44 6.08 5.06 -7.57
C THR A 44 6.96 4.89 -6.34
N GLY A 45 6.38 4.50 -5.20
CA GLY A 45 7.09 4.20 -3.96
C GLY A 45 7.56 5.41 -3.16
N VAL A 46 8.35 5.14 -2.12
CA VAL A 46 8.76 6.13 -1.11
C VAL A 46 9.71 7.17 -1.70
N ALA A 47 10.59 6.77 -2.62
CA ALA A 47 11.54 7.68 -3.28
C ALA A 47 10.85 8.81 -4.04
N ALA A 48 9.87 8.45 -4.88
CA ALA A 48 9.11 9.44 -5.63
C ALA A 48 8.29 10.35 -4.70
N PHE A 49 7.71 9.77 -3.64
CA PHE A 49 6.96 10.54 -2.65
C PHE A 49 7.84 11.57 -1.92
N TYR A 50 9.00 11.16 -1.41
CA TYR A 50 9.96 12.05 -0.74
C TYR A 50 10.41 13.19 -1.66
N ASN A 51 10.79 12.85 -2.90
CA ASN A 51 11.23 13.83 -3.89
C ASN A 51 10.12 14.82 -4.25
N THR A 52 8.88 14.35 -4.37
CA THR A 52 7.72 15.22 -4.63
C THR A 52 7.47 16.17 -3.47
N LEU A 53 7.57 15.67 -2.22
CA LEU A 53 7.46 16.48 -1.02
C LEU A 53 8.53 17.59 -1.01
N HIS A 54 9.79 17.21 -1.21
CA HIS A 54 10.92 18.13 -1.24
C HIS A 54 10.80 19.15 -2.37
N HIS A 55 10.41 18.72 -3.57
CA HIS A 55 10.16 19.61 -4.71
C HIS A 55 9.11 20.68 -4.38
N ASN A 56 7.99 20.29 -3.77
CA ASN A 56 6.95 21.26 -3.38
C ASN A 56 7.48 22.27 -2.35
N THR A 57 8.32 21.85 -1.40
CA THR A 57 8.92 22.79 -0.42
C THR A 57 9.82 23.84 -1.04
N ALA A 58 10.55 23.49 -2.11
CA ALA A 58 11.43 24.42 -2.82
C ALA A 58 10.66 25.54 -3.55
N HIS A 59 9.37 25.33 -3.81
CA HIS A 59 8.49 26.30 -4.48
C HIS A 59 7.62 27.12 -3.51
N MET A 60 7.72 26.88 -2.19
CA MET A 60 7.02 27.65 -1.18
C MET A 60 7.74 28.98 -0.91
N VAL A 61 6.99 30.08 -0.70
CA VAL A 61 7.57 31.38 -0.30
C VAL A 61 8.35 31.25 1.01
N VAL A 62 7.83 30.45 1.94
CA VAL A 62 8.48 30.10 3.20
C VAL A 62 8.54 28.58 3.26
N ALA A 63 9.76 28.04 3.28
CA ALA A 63 9.95 26.60 3.44
C ALA A 63 9.36 26.14 4.79
N PRO A 64 8.80 24.92 4.85
CA PRO A 64 8.33 24.38 6.11
C PRO A 64 9.52 24.12 7.04
N ASP A 65 9.27 24.20 8.35
CA ASP A 65 10.26 23.77 9.34
C ASP A 65 10.56 22.26 9.18
N ASN A 66 11.76 21.86 9.58
CA ASN A 66 12.24 20.48 9.55
C ASN A 66 11.27 19.53 10.28
N TYR A 67 10.66 19.98 11.38
CA TYR A 67 9.64 19.18 12.06
C TYR A 67 8.39 18.97 11.19
N MET A 68 7.89 20.02 10.55
CA MET A 68 6.72 19.98 9.67
C MET A 68 6.97 19.04 8.50
N PHE A 69 8.14 19.15 7.85
CA PHE A 69 8.54 18.25 6.76
C PHE A 69 8.52 16.78 7.19
N ARG A 70 9.19 16.47 8.30
CA ARG A 70 9.26 15.10 8.84
C ARG A 70 7.89 14.55 9.23
N ARG A 71 7.00 15.40 9.74
CA ARG A 71 5.62 15.03 10.05
C ARG A 71 4.84 14.68 8.80
N GLU A 72 4.87 15.54 7.78
CA GLU A 72 4.13 15.27 6.52
C GLU A 72 4.67 14.04 5.80
N PHE A 73 6.00 13.83 5.81
CA PHE A 73 6.60 12.62 5.27
C PHE A 73 6.07 11.35 5.97
N LEU A 74 6.11 11.30 7.31
CA LEU A 74 5.60 10.13 8.05
C LEU A 74 4.09 9.96 7.93
N ALA A 75 3.33 11.05 7.91
CA ALA A 75 1.88 10.99 7.76
C ALA A 75 1.48 10.42 6.39
N GLY A 76 2.22 10.77 5.34
CA GLY A 76 1.89 10.39 3.96
C GLY A 76 2.34 8.99 3.53
N ILE A 77 3.34 8.38 4.17
CA ILE A 77 3.75 7.00 3.84
C ILE A 77 2.75 5.95 4.39
N PRO A 78 2.71 4.74 3.80
CA PRO A 78 1.85 3.65 4.27
C PRO A 78 2.10 3.28 5.74
N GLU A 79 1.04 2.85 6.44
CA GLU A 79 1.10 2.47 7.85
C GLU A 79 2.05 1.30 8.10
N GLU A 80 2.16 0.37 7.15
CA GLU A 80 3.07 -0.78 7.25
C GLU A 80 4.53 -0.31 7.35
N ILE A 81 4.90 0.68 6.55
CA ILE A 81 6.25 1.26 6.57
C ILE A 81 6.44 2.13 7.82
N ARG A 82 5.49 3.04 8.09
CA ARG A 82 5.52 3.93 9.26
C ARG A 82 5.63 3.14 10.57
N GLY A 83 4.84 2.09 10.73
CA GLY A 83 4.83 1.23 11.90
C GLY A 83 6.18 0.55 12.12
N LEU A 84 6.82 0.06 11.05
CA LEU A 84 8.15 -0.55 11.13
C LEU A 84 9.23 0.48 11.50
N LEU A 85 9.20 1.67 10.90
CA LEU A 85 10.15 2.76 11.21
C LEU A 85 10.09 3.15 12.69
N MET A 86 8.87 3.34 13.22
CA MET A 86 8.69 3.77 14.60
C MET A 86 9.02 2.67 15.60
N LYS A 87 8.63 1.42 15.33
CA LYS A 87 8.80 0.29 16.26
C LYS A 87 10.20 -0.31 16.23
N ASN A 88 10.76 -0.50 15.04
CA ASN A 88 12.00 -1.28 14.88
C ASN A 88 13.25 -0.40 14.91
N GLN A 89 13.13 0.87 14.50
CA GLN A 89 14.27 1.77 14.36
C GLN A 89 14.18 3.01 15.24
N GLY A 90 13.10 3.16 16.03
CA GLY A 90 12.94 4.29 16.94
C GLY A 90 12.87 5.63 16.23
N VAL A 91 12.50 5.65 14.95
CA VAL A 91 12.42 6.87 14.15
C VAL A 91 11.35 7.80 14.71
N ASN A 92 11.70 9.06 14.94
CA ASN A 92 10.80 10.08 15.46
C ASN A 92 10.97 11.41 14.72
N THR A 93 9.86 12.01 14.32
CA THR A 93 9.75 13.37 13.76
C THR A 93 10.54 14.45 14.50
N LYS A 94 10.77 14.32 15.80
CA LYS A 94 11.47 15.33 16.60
C LYS A 94 13.00 15.25 16.45
N PHE A 95 13.55 14.05 16.50
CA PHE A 95 14.99 13.84 16.70
C PHE A 95 15.68 13.21 15.50
N THR A 96 14.97 12.47 14.66
CA THR A 96 15.55 11.80 13.49
C THR A 96 15.60 12.77 12.30
N PRO A 97 16.75 12.99 11.65
CA PRO A 97 16.84 13.80 10.43
C PRO A 97 16.01 13.21 9.28
N SER A 98 15.47 14.06 8.41
CA SER A 98 14.62 13.65 7.28
C SER A 98 15.29 12.63 6.36
N GLU A 99 16.59 12.79 6.13
CA GLU A 99 17.38 11.94 5.24
C GLU A 99 17.51 10.53 5.81
N VAL A 100 17.71 10.42 7.12
CA VAL A 100 17.75 9.12 7.82
C VAL A 100 16.38 8.46 7.72
N MET A 101 15.30 9.21 7.99
CA MET A 101 13.94 8.69 7.87
C MET A 101 13.64 8.19 6.45
N TYR A 102 14.16 8.89 5.45
CA TYR A 102 14.03 8.54 4.05
C TYR A 102 14.77 7.24 3.71
N HIS A 103 16.05 7.13 4.06
CA HIS A 103 16.84 5.92 3.79
C HIS A 103 16.21 4.69 4.40
N GLU A 104 15.82 4.80 5.66
CA GLU A 104 15.18 3.72 6.39
C GLU A 104 13.83 3.32 5.78
N ALA A 105 13.03 4.29 5.34
CA ALA A 105 11.75 4.02 4.70
C ALA A 105 11.92 3.24 3.38
N ILE A 106 12.99 3.51 2.63
CA ILE A 106 13.36 2.76 1.42
C ILE A 106 13.72 1.32 1.76
N GLU A 107 14.53 1.10 2.80
CA GLU A 107 14.89 -0.25 3.24
C GLU A 107 13.67 -1.07 3.67
N MET A 108 12.73 -0.44 4.38
CA MET A 108 11.47 -1.09 4.76
C MET A 108 10.59 -1.39 3.55
N GLU A 109 10.46 -0.45 2.61
CA GLU A 109 9.71 -0.67 1.36
C GLU A 109 10.29 -1.85 0.56
N THR A 110 11.61 -1.89 0.39
CA THR A 110 12.27 -2.96 -0.36
C THR A 110 12.10 -4.33 0.31
N SER A 111 12.20 -4.37 1.64
CA SER A 111 11.98 -5.58 2.45
C SER A 111 10.54 -6.08 2.32
N LEU A 112 9.54 -5.20 2.42
CA LEU A 112 8.13 -5.56 2.25
C LEU A 112 7.84 -6.07 0.85
N ARG A 113 8.37 -5.40 -0.19
CA ARG A 113 8.25 -5.86 -1.59
C ARG A 113 8.91 -7.21 -1.82
N PHE A 114 10.01 -7.51 -1.13
CA PHE A 114 10.65 -8.83 -1.20
C PHE A 114 9.77 -9.91 -0.56
N ILE A 115 9.27 -9.68 0.65
CA ILE A 115 8.40 -10.61 1.37
C ILE A 115 7.12 -10.91 0.56
N ALA A 116 6.46 -9.87 0.03
CA ALA A 116 5.26 -10.02 -0.77
C ALA A 116 5.50 -10.91 -2.01
N ARG A 117 6.64 -10.75 -2.68
CA ARG A 117 7.02 -11.59 -3.84
C ARG A 117 7.25 -13.05 -3.43
N GLN A 118 7.89 -13.31 -2.29
CA GLN A 118 8.11 -14.68 -1.80
C GLN A 118 6.78 -15.38 -1.47
N GLN A 119 5.83 -14.67 -0.87
CA GLN A 119 4.50 -15.20 -0.54
C GLN A 119 3.68 -15.55 -1.79
N GLN A 120 3.80 -14.77 -2.87
CA GLN A 120 3.15 -15.09 -4.14
C GLN A 120 3.71 -16.38 -4.76
N LEU A 121 5.03 -16.56 -4.72
CA LEU A 121 5.70 -17.77 -5.24
C LEU A 121 5.34 -19.02 -4.43
N SER A 122 5.24 -18.92 -3.10
CA SER A 122 4.86 -20.04 -2.25
C SER A 122 3.36 -20.39 -2.37
N GLY A 123 2.49 -19.38 -2.51
CA GLY A 123 1.06 -19.56 -2.76
C GLY A 123 0.76 -20.24 -4.10
N ALA A 124 1.47 -19.87 -5.17
CA ALA A 124 1.32 -20.48 -6.49
C ALA A 124 1.67 -21.99 -6.50
N ARG A 125 2.73 -22.38 -5.78
CA ARG A 125 3.15 -23.79 -5.64
C ARG A 125 2.12 -24.67 -4.94
N LEU A 126 1.32 -24.11 -4.02
CA LEU A 126 0.25 -24.83 -3.34
C LEU A 126 -1.01 -25.02 -4.21
N SER A 127 -1.24 -24.15 -5.20
CA SER A 127 -2.37 -24.27 -6.13
C SER A 127 -2.14 -25.27 -7.27
N GLU A 128 -0.91 -25.48 -7.74
CA GLU A 128 -0.61 -26.45 -8.81
C GLU A 128 -0.69 -27.92 -8.34
N GLY A 129 -0.51 -28.19 -7.05
CA GLY A 129 -0.55 -29.55 -6.50
C GLY A 129 -1.95 -30.18 -6.37
N LYS A 130 -3.04 -29.43 -6.63
CA LYS A 130 -4.43 -29.91 -6.43
C LYS A 130 -5.11 -30.43 -7.70
N SER A 131 -4.51 -30.30 -8.88
CA SER A 131 -5.17 -30.64 -10.16
C SER A 131 -4.85 -32.04 -10.71
N LEU A 132 -4.15 -32.90 -9.98
CA LEU A 132 -3.81 -34.27 -10.43
C LEU A 132 -4.15 -35.33 -9.37
N SER A 133 -5.41 -35.45 -8.98
CA SER A 133 -5.88 -36.62 -8.22
C SER A 133 -7.35 -36.97 -8.50
N SER A 134 -7.69 -37.12 -9.78
CA SER A 134 -8.93 -37.82 -10.17
C SER A 134 -8.74 -38.53 -11.51
N ARG A 135 -7.84 -39.53 -11.54
CA ARG A 135 -7.97 -40.69 -12.43
C ARG A 135 -7.74 -41.94 -11.58
N ARG A 136 -8.79 -42.35 -10.86
CA ARG A 136 -8.89 -43.72 -10.36
C ARG A 136 -9.06 -44.62 -11.59
N THR A 137 -8.03 -45.40 -11.87
CA THR A 137 -8.08 -46.57 -12.75
C THR A 137 -9.09 -47.56 -12.18
N LYS A 138 -10.13 -47.87 -12.95
CA LYS A 138 -11.07 -48.95 -12.68
C LYS A 138 -10.62 -50.16 -13.51
N ASP A 139 -9.59 -50.83 -13.02
CA ASP A 139 -9.29 -52.21 -13.38
C ASP A 139 -9.41 -53.05 -12.11
N ARG A 140 -10.28 -54.06 -12.16
CA ARG A 140 -10.23 -55.31 -11.38
C ARG A 140 -11.46 -56.16 -11.71
N ASP A 141 -11.26 -56.99 -12.72
CA ASP A 141 -11.53 -58.42 -12.76
C ASP A 141 -12.42 -58.97 -11.63
N ALA A 142 -13.62 -59.38 -12.04
CA ALA A 142 -14.52 -60.20 -11.26
C ALA A 142 -14.13 -61.68 -11.44
N HIS A 143 -13.61 -62.33 -10.39
CA HIS A 143 -13.67 -63.79 -10.24
C HIS A 143 -14.03 -64.13 -8.77
N SER A 144 -15.13 -64.86 -8.64
CA SER A 144 -15.82 -65.28 -7.41
C SER A 144 -14.99 -66.09 -6.42
N PRO A 145 -15.46 -66.15 -5.16
CA PRO A 145 -15.56 -67.43 -4.48
C PRO A 145 -17.02 -67.75 -4.12
N HIS A 146 -17.43 -68.94 -4.53
CA HIS A 146 -18.72 -69.56 -4.23
C HIS A 146 -18.82 -69.84 -2.73
N ARG A 147 -19.81 -69.24 -2.10
CA ARG A 147 -20.18 -69.38 -0.69
C ARG A 147 -20.88 -70.72 -0.48
N ASN A 148 -20.49 -71.48 0.54
CA ASN A 148 -21.21 -72.67 0.98
C ASN A 148 -21.98 -72.40 2.28
N ASN A 149 -23.15 -73.03 2.33
CA ASN A 149 -23.93 -73.49 3.48
C ASN A 149 -24.98 -72.59 4.19
N ARG A 150 -26.18 -73.16 4.12
CA ARG A 150 -27.22 -73.37 5.16
C ARG A 150 -28.13 -72.20 5.57
N ARG A 151 -29.34 -72.30 5.00
CA ARG A 151 -30.66 -72.34 5.66
C ARG A 151 -30.67 -71.89 7.13
N ASP A 152 -31.46 -70.85 7.43
CA ASP A 152 -32.63 -71.06 8.29
C ASP A 152 -33.66 -69.92 8.16
N TRP A 153 -34.92 -70.35 8.05
CA TRP A 153 -36.17 -69.76 8.56
C TRP A 153 -36.52 -68.26 8.37
N SER A 154 -37.69 -68.03 7.75
CA SER A 154 -38.50 -66.79 7.73
C SER A 154 -39.74 -67.01 8.64
N PRO A 155 -40.66 -66.06 8.94
CA PRO A 155 -40.77 -64.63 8.56
C PRO A 155 -41.22 -63.71 9.74
N ASP A 156 -41.77 -62.54 9.42
CA ASP A 156 -42.60 -61.63 10.25
C ASP A 156 -41.82 -60.52 11.01
N ASN A 157 -42.25 -59.26 11.15
CA ASN A 157 -43.49 -58.55 10.81
C ASN A 157 -43.25 -57.02 11.03
N ARG A 158 -44.04 -56.17 10.34
CA ARG A 158 -44.50 -54.80 10.73
C ARG A 158 -43.47 -53.65 10.86
N ARG A 159 -43.62 -52.56 10.07
CA ARG A 159 -44.42 -51.32 10.37
C ARG A 159 -43.77 -50.50 11.52
N ASN A 160 -43.28 -49.27 11.38
CA ASN A 160 -43.90 -47.96 11.02
C ASN A 160 -42.73 -46.96 10.80
N LYS A 161 -42.68 -46.01 9.84
CA LYS A 161 -43.47 -44.78 9.60
C LYS A 161 -43.49 -43.79 10.78
N TRP A 162 -43.44 -42.49 10.43
CA TRP A 162 -43.45 -41.22 11.20
C TRP A 162 -42.04 -40.63 11.39
N ASP A 163 -41.59 -39.70 10.55
CA ASP A 163 -42.02 -38.30 10.32
C ASP A 163 -41.50 -37.34 11.39
N HIS A 164 -40.71 -36.38 10.89
CA HIS A 164 -40.65 -34.95 11.22
C HIS A 164 -40.78 -34.48 12.67
N LEU A 165 -39.88 -33.57 13.05
CA LEU A 165 -40.08 -32.25 13.69
C LEU A 165 -38.66 -31.72 13.98
N SER A 166 -38.17 -30.74 13.20
CA SER A 166 -38.21 -29.29 13.53
C SER A 166 -37.53 -28.96 14.84
#